data_AF-A0A559JBU0-F1
#
_entry.id   AF-A0A559JBU0-F1
#
_cell.length_a   1.000
_cell.length_b   1.000
_cell.length_c   1.000
_cell.angle_alpha   90.00
_cell.angle_beta   90.00
_cell.angle_gamma   90.00
#
_symmetry.space_group_name_H-M   'P 1'
#
loop_
_entity.id
_entity.type
_entity.pdbx_description
1 polymer ?
#
loop_
_entity_poly.entity_id
_entity_poly.type
_entity_poly.pdbx_seq_one_letter_code
_entity_poly.pdbx_strand_id
1 'polypeptide(L)'
;MVKDGDKLKDTQSRKWQITINFKNRKQIDHTAIKKELSQITPILYFCMADEVGEQGTPHIHIFIACSSPVRFSTIKRHFPEAHIEQARGSCKENKQYVEKSGKWESDPKSDTSIKATFEEWGELPVERPGTRSDLDFLYQLVKDGKSNFEILEQNPEYLLRLTDIERVRQTVKAEEFRTTFRNMEVTYLWGRTGTGKTRYVMELGGYAAVYRVTEYEHPFDSYTGQETLVLDEYRSQLKISELLNLLDGYPLELRCRYANKTACFTRVYIISNLALNAQYPIIQKEQPETWQALLRRIHRNIEYRPNEEVFEQITLNDGKDIFNE
;
A
#
# COMPACT_ATOMS: atom_id res chain seq x y z
N MET A 1 -49.34 25.88 25.82
CA MET A 1 -48.79 24.86 24.91
C MET A 1 -48.58 25.49 23.54
N VAL A 2 -47.34 25.87 23.22
CA VAL A 2 -46.87 26.10 21.84
C VAL A 2 -45.49 25.45 21.80
N LYS A 3 -45.30 24.52 20.87
CA LYS A 3 -44.18 23.60 20.80
C LYS A 3 -42.89 24.33 20.39
N ASP A 4 -41.80 23.97 21.08
CA ASP A 4 -40.42 24.29 20.76
C ASP A 4 -40.14 24.12 19.25
N GLY A 5 -39.67 25.18 18.62
CA GLY A 5 -39.19 25.17 17.25
C GLY A 5 -37.85 24.45 17.17
N ASP A 6 -37.75 23.53 16.21
CA ASP A 6 -36.52 22.85 15.80
C ASP A 6 -35.37 23.86 15.66
N LYS A 7 -34.39 23.78 16.57
CA LYS A 7 -33.08 24.43 16.38
C LYS A 7 -32.37 23.69 15.25
N LEU A 8 -32.43 24.24 14.04
CA LEU A 8 -31.57 23.84 12.92
C LEU A 8 -30.12 23.79 13.39
N LYS A 9 -29.50 22.60 13.33
CA LYS A 9 -28.07 22.42 13.63
C LYS A 9 -27.25 23.32 12.71
N ASP A 10 -26.42 24.19 13.29
CA ASP A 10 -25.50 25.06 12.54
C ASP A 10 -24.35 24.23 11.97
N THR A 11 -24.61 23.57 10.85
CA THR A 11 -23.68 22.66 10.19
C THR A 11 -22.57 23.42 9.47
N GLN A 12 -21.39 22.80 9.36
CA GLN A 12 -20.25 23.33 8.63
C GLN A 12 -19.99 22.51 7.37
N SER A 13 -19.73 23.18 6.26
CA SER A 13 -19.35 22.56 5.00
C SER A 13 -18.36 23.45 4.25
N ARG A 14 -17.49 22.82 3.44
CA ARG A 14 -16.64 23.53 2.48
C ARG A 14 -17.36 23.84 1.17
N LYS A 15 -18.55 23.27 0.96
CA LYS A 15 -19.32 23.43 -0.27
C LYS A 15 -20.79 23.68 0.02
N TRP A 16 -21.36 24.67 -0.66
CA TRP A 16 -22.75 25.07 -0.49
C TRP A 16 -23.42 25.33 -1.84
N GLN A 17 -24.68 24.92 -1.94
CA GLN A 17 -25.62 25.32 -2.99
C GLN A 17 -26.54 26.39 -2.41
N ILE A 18 -26.74 27.49 -3.14
CA ILE A 18 -27.55 28.62 -2.72
C ILE A 18 -28.52 28.93 -3.85
N THR A 19 -29.82 28.99 -3.53
CA THR A 19 -30.88 29.33 -4.48
C THR A 19 -31.60 30.59 -4.01
N ILE A 20 -31.60 31.63 -4.84
CA ILE A 20 -32.25 32.92 -4.54
C ILE A 20 -33.49 33.05 -5.43
N ASN A 21 -34.67 33.15 -4.82
CA ASN A 21 -35.94 33.33 -5.53
C ASN A 21 -36.33 34.81 -5.56
N PHE A 22 -36.54 35.37 -6.75
CA PHE A 22 -36.99 36.77 -6.90
C PHE A 22 -38.52 36.83 -7.04
N LYS A 23 -39.21 37.08 -5.92
CA LYS A 23 -40.69 37.16 -5.90
C LYS A 23 -41.25 38.39 -6.65
N ASN A 24 -40.46 39.45 -6.79
CA ASN A 24 -40.82 40.65 -7.54
C ASN A 24 -39.87 40.78 -8.74
N ARG A 25 -40.41 41.02 -9.94
CA ARG A 25 -39.69 41.18 -11.22
C ARG A 25 -38.71 42.38 -11.28
N LYS A 26 -38.09 42.77 -10.18
CA LYS A 26 -36.96 43.70 -10.18
C LYS A 26 -35.70 42.90 -10.48
N GLN A 27 -34.95 43.44 -11.42
CA GLN A 27 -33.75 42.93 -12.06
C GLN A 27 -32.86 42.11 -11.12
N ILE A 28 -32.45 40.94 -11.60
CA ILE A 28 -31.38 40.14 -11.02
C ILE A 28 -30.11 41.00 -11.00
N ASP A 29 -29.57 41.28 -9.81
CA ASP A 29 -28.32 42.04 -9.67
C ASP A 29 -27.16 41.11 -9.29
N HIS A 30 -26.51 40.56 -10.31
CA HIS A 30 -25.27 39.78 -10.18
C HIS A 30 -24.17 40.55 -9.44
N THR A 31 -24.15 41.88 -9.55
CA THR A 31 -23.15 42.74 -8.90
C THR A 31 -23.29 42.70 -7.38
N ALA A 32 -24.53 42.77 -6.88
CA ALA A 32 -24.82 42.68 -5.45
C ALA A 32 -24.44 41.31 -4.89
N ILE A 33 -24.74 40.22 -5.62
CA ILE A 33 -24.38 38.85 -5.22
C ILE A 33 -22.87 38.68 -5.14
N LYS A 34 -22.13 39.12 -6.17
CA LYS A 34 -20.67 39.07 -6.17
C LYS A 34 -20.06 39.86 -5.01
N LYS A 35 -20.64 41.01 -4.67
CA LYS A 35 -20.19 41.81 -3.53
C LYS A 35 -20.36 41.04 -2.22
N GLU A 36 -21.49 40.39 -1.99
CA GLU A 36 -21.71 39.55 -0.80
C GLU A 36 -20.77 38.34 -0.77
N LEU A 37 -20.59 37.65 -1.90
CA LEU A 37 -19.65 36.52 -2.00
C LEU A 37 -18.21 36.96 -1.70
N SER A 38 -17.78 38.13 -2.15
CA SER A 38 -16.44 38.67 -1.88
C SER A 38 -16.16 38.95 -0.39
N GLN A 39 -17.20 39.13 0.44
CA GLN A 39 -17.05 39.30 1.89
C GLN A 39 -16.77 37.97 2.61
N ILE A 40 -16.96 36.83 1.94
CA ILE A 40 -16.72 35.50 2.50
C ILE A 40 -15.30 35.07 2.11
N THR A 41 -14.32 35.50 2.89
CA THR A 41 -12.87 35.28 2.63
C THR A 41 -12.49 33.84 2.28
N PRO A 42 -13.11 32.78 2.86
CA PRO A 42 -12.76 31.41 2.50
C PRO A 42 -13.12 30.96 1.08
N ILE A 43 -13.95 31.69 0.32
CA ILE A 43 -14.39 31.25 -1.02
C ILE A 43 -13.20 31.20 -1.99
N LEU A 44 -12.96 30.02 -2.56
CA LEU A 44 -11.96 29.79 -3.60
C LEU A 44 -12.56 29.85 -5.00
N TYR A 45 -13.81 29.40 -5.13
CA TYR A 45 -14.52 29.32 -6.40
C TYR A 45 -16.01 29.53 -6.17
N PHE A 46 -16.65 30.22 -7.11
CA PHE A 46 -18.11 30.19 -7.25
C PHE A 46 -18.53 30.21 -8.71
N CYS A 47 -19.72 29.66 -8.97
CA CYS A 47 -20.43 29.87 -10.22
C CYS A 47 -21.90 30.10 -9.97
N MET A 48 -22.54 30.86 -10.84
CA MET A 48 -23.96 31.15 -10.77
C MET A 48 -24.62 31.16 -12.15
N ALA A 49 -25.90 30.82 -12.20
CA ALA A 49 -26.71 30.85 -13.41
C ALA A 49 -28.17 31.21 -13.08
N ASP A 50 -28.82 31.92 -14.00
CA ASP A 50 -30.24 32.22 -13.90
C ASP A 50 -31.09 31.05 -14.41
N GLU A 51 -32.19 30.80 -13.73
CA GLU A 51 -33.16 29.79 -14.07
C GLU A 51 -34.59 30.32 -13.93
N VAL A 52 -35.48 29.89 -14.83
CA VAL A 52 -36.92 30.21 -14.75
C VAL A 52 -37.66 28.97 -14.29
N GLY A 53 -38.24 29.01 -13.09
CA GLY A 53 -39.00 27.87 -12.58
C GLY A 53 -40.29 27.62 -13.38
N GLU A 54 -40.91 26.45 -13.21
CA GLU A 54 -42.14 26.05 -13.92
C GLU A 54 -43.31 27.06 -13.81
N GLN A 55 -43.33 27.88 -12.75
CA GLN A 55 -44.33 28.95 -12.55
C GLN A 55 -43.90 30.33 -13.09
N GLY A 56 -42.81 30.40 -13.86
CA GLY A 56 -42.28 31.64 -14.43
C GLY A 56 -41.53 32.53 -13.42
N THR A 57 -41.19 32.00 -12.24
CA THR A 57 -40.44 32.75 -11.21
C THR A 57 -38.94 32.66 -11.50
N PRO A 58 -38.26 33.80 -11.72
CA PRO A 58 -36.81 33.82 -11.90
C PRO A 58 -36.11 33.50 -10.56
N HIS A 59 -35.14 32.60 -10.63
CA HIS A 59 -34.26 32.24 -9.52
C HIS A 59 -32.82 32.12 -9.99
N ILE A 60 -31.89 32.27 -9.06
CA ILE A 60 -30.45 32.13 -9.33
C ILE A 60 -29.94 30.96 -8.52
N HIS A 61 -29.27 30.03 -9.19
CA HIS A 61 -28.51 28.97 -8.56
C HIS A 61 -27.05 29.38 -8.45
N ILE A 62 -26.49 29.29 -7.25
CA ILE A 62 -25.11 29.62 -6.95
C ILE A 62 -24.47 28.41 -6.26
N PHE A 63 -23.33 27.98 -6.78
CA PHE A 63 -22.46 27.02 -6.10
C PHE A 63 -21.21 27.72 -5.60
N ILE A 64 -20.82 27.45 -4.36
CA ILE A 64 -19.57 27.95 -3.77
C ILE A 64 -18.70 26.80 -3.25
N ALA A 65 -17.39 26.95 -3.41
CA ALA A 65 -16.37 26.08 -2.83
C ALA A 65 -15.37 26.91 -2.02
N CYS A 66 -15.11 26.48 -0.78
CA CYS A 66 -14.31 27.22 0.21
C CYS A 66 -13.04 26.46 0.60
N SER A 67 -11.97 27.21 0.90
CA SER A 67 -10.70 26.71 1.43
C SER A 67 -10.83 26.11 2.84
N SER A 68 -11.74 26.65 3.66
CA SER A 68 -12.03 26.18 5.01
C SER A 68 -13.54 25.96 5.22
N PRO A 69 -13.97 25.10 6.17
CA PRO A 69 -15.38 24.86 6.43
C PRO A 69 -16.09 26.15 6.88
N VAL A 70 -17.15 26.54 6.17
CA VAL A 70 -17.99 27.70 6.50
C VAL A 70 -19.30 27.20 7.12
N ARG A 71 -19.80 27.91 8.15
CA ARG A 71 -21.05 27.58 8.84
C ARG A 71 -22.27 28.00 8.02
N PHE A 72 -23.35 27.21 8.12
CA PHE A 72 -24.65 27.54 7.54
C PHE A 72 -25.10 28.95 7.95
N SER A 73 -24.98 29.27 9.24
CA SER A 73 -25.34 30.59 9.80
C SER A 73 -24.59 31.75 9.14
N THR A 74 -23.34 31.52 8.71
CA THR A 74 -22.53 32.54 8.03
C THR A 74 -23.07 32.80 6.63
N ILE A 75 -23.35 31.76 5.85
CA ILE A 75 -23.93 31.90 4.52
C ILE A 75 -25.34 32.53 4.60
N LYS A 76 -26.15 32.09 5.56
CA LYS A 76 -27.51 32.62 5.79
C LYS A 76 -27.52 34.10 6.20
N ARG A 77 -26.47 34.61 6.84
CA ARG A 77 -26.33 36.04 7.17
C ARG A 77 -26.11 36.90 5.92
N HIS A 78 -25.32 36.42 4.97
CA HIS A 78 -25.09 37.11 3.69
C HIS A 78 -26.29 36.96 2.73
N PHE A 79 -27.00 35.83 2.81
CA PHE A 79 -28.18 35.55 1.99
C PHE A 79 -29.39 35.15 2.84
N PRO A 80 -30.06 36.10 3.53
CA PRO A 80 -31.14 35.81 4.48
C PRO A 80 -32.34 35.10 3.85
N GLU A 81 -32.74 35.50 2.64
CA GLU A 81 -33.91 34.96 1.94
C GLU A 81 -33.59 33.74 1.06
N ALA A 82 -32.32 33.35 0.96
CA ALA A 82 -31.90 32.26 0.09
C ALA A 82 -32.16 30.88 0.72
N HIS A 83 -32.49 29.92 -0.14
CA HIS A 83 -32.47 28.51 0.21
C HIS A 83 -31.04 28.01 0.13
N ILE A 84 -30.50 27.43 1.20
CA ILE A 84 -29.10 27.05 1.30
C ILE A 84 -29.03 25.57 1.67
N GLU A 85 -28.25 24.81 0.92
CA GLU A 85 -28.04 23.38 1.15
C GLU A 85 -26.56 23.03 1.09
N GLN A 86 -26.16 22.01 1.85
CA GLN A 86 -24.81 21.46 1.74
C GLN A 86 -24.66 20.76 0.38
N ALA A 87 -23.68 21.18 -0.40
CA ALA A 87 -23.44 20.58 -1.70
C ALA A 87 -22.82 19.19 -1.53
N ARG A 88 -23.40 18.20 -2.23
CA ARG A 88 -22.89 16.82 -2.31
C ARG A 88 -22.22 16.59 -3.67
N GLY A 89 -21.37 15.56 -3.77
CA GLY A 89 -20.62 15.30 -5.00
C GLY A 89 -19.41 16.21 -5.18
N SER A 90 -18.72 16.08 -6.30
CA SER A 90 -17.48 16.82 -6.58
C SER A 90 -17.74 18.29 -6.96
N CYS A 91 -16.75 19.16 -6.81
CA CYS A 91 -16.80 20.55 -7.32
C CYS A 91 -17.16 20.59 -8.81
N LYS A 92 -16.63 19.65 -9.60
CA LYS A 92 -16.92 19.52 -11.04
C LYS A 92 -18.38 19.16 -11.31
N GLU A 93 -18.94 18.19 -10.57
CA GLU A 93 -20.35 17.80 -10.71
C GLU A 93 -21.30 18.94 -10.31
N ASN A 94 -20.96 19.70 -9.26
CA ASN A 94 -21.77 20.85 -8.83
C ASN A 94 -21.71 22.02 -9.82
N LYS A 95 -20.54 22.27 -10.43
CA LYS A 95 -20.43 23.23 -11.54
C LYS A 95 -21.33 22.82 -12.71
N GLN A 96 -21.25 21.56 -13.13
CA GLN A 96 -22.07 21.02 -14.22
C GLN A 96 -23.57 21.05 -13.91
N TYR A 97 -23.95 20.91 -12.63
CA TYR A 97 -25.32 21.06 -12.18
C TYR A 97 -25.84 22.50 -12.36
N VAL A 98 -25.06 23.52 -11.94
CA VAL A 98 -25.44 24.93 -12.09
C VAL A 98 -25.47 25.35 -13.57
N GLU A 99 -24.52 24.86 -14.37
CA GLU A 99 -24.47 25.11 -15.82
C GLU A 99 -25.53 24.31 -16.60
N LYS A 100 -26.16 23.30 -15.97
CA LYS A 100 -26.98 22.26 -16.62
C LYS A 100 -26.31 21.64 -17.84
N SER A 101 -25.02 21.36 -17.71
CA SER A 101 -24.17 20.78 -18.75
C SER A 101 -23.83 19.31 -18.46
N GLY A 102 -23.39 18.56 -19.48
CA GLY A 102 -22.94 17.17 -19.32
C GLY A 102 -24.08 16.21 -18.98
N LYS A 103 -24.01 15.52 -17.82
CA LYS A 103 -25.03 14.55 -17.41
C LYS A 103 -26.43 15.15 -17.21
N TRP A 104 -26.51 16.47 -17.05
CA TRP A 104 -27.75 17.22 -16.82
C TRP A 104 -28.29 17.87 -18.10
N GLU A 105 -27.61 17.69 -19.24
CA GLU A 105 -28.03 18.22 -20.54
C GLU A 105 -29.30 17.55 -21.09
N SER A 106 -29.57 16.30 -20.65
CA SER A 106 -30.78 15.54 -21.01
C SER A 106 -31.87 15.56 -19.94
N ASP A 107 -31.72 16.36 -18.88
CA ASP A 107 -32.75 16.50 -17.84
C ASP A 107 -33.94 17.31 -18.43
N PRO A 108 -35.21 16.92 -18.24
CA PRO A 108 -36.35 17.74 -18.63
C PRO A 108 -36.35 19.16 -18.01
N LYS A 109 -35.54 19.39 -16.95
CA LYS A 109 -35.27 20.72 -16.38
C LYS A 109 -34.07 21.44 -17.00
N SER A 110 -33.38 20.89 -17.98
CA SER A 110 -32.29 21.59 -18.70
C SER A 110 -32.81 22.82 -19.45
N ASP A 111 -34.08 22.79 -19.87
CA ASP A 111 -34.75 23.82 -20.66
C ASP A 111 -35.08 25.11 -19.87
N THR A 112 -34.90 25.09 -18.54
CA THR A 112 -35.17 26.25 -17.68
C THR A 112 -33.94 27.12 -17.40
N SER A 113 -32.73 26.67 -17.72
CA SER A 113 -31.49 27.44 -17.52
C SER A 113 -31.23 28.38 -18.71
N ILE A 114 -31.00 29.66 -18.40
CA ILE A 114 -30.64 30.65 -19.41
C ILE A 114 -29.11 30.58 -19.60
N LYS A 115 -28.64 29.75 -20.54
CA LYS A 115 -27.20 29.54 -20.82
C LYS A 115 -26.39 30.85 -20.99
N ALA A 116 -27.03 31.95 -21.39
CA ALA A 116 -26.40 33.25 -21.59
C ALA A 116 -26.06 34.02 -20.29
N THR A 117 -26.44 33.53 -19.11
CA THR A 117 -26.22 34.22 -17.81
C THR A 117 -25.28 33.49 -16.87
N PHE A 118 -24.62 32.42 -17.33
CA PHE A 118 -23.64 31.71 -16.53
C PHE A 118 -22.40 32.58 -16.26
N GLU A 119 -22.04 32.71 -14.99
CA GLU A 119 -20.86 33.44 -14.55
C GLU A 119 -20.06 32.62 -13.54
N GLU A 120 -18.73 32.66 -13.66
CA GLU A 120 -17.81 31.98 -12.74
C GLU A 120 -16.67 32.89 -12.28
N TRP A 121 -16.13 32.59 -11.10
CA TRP A 121 -14.99 33.29 -10.54
C TRP A 121 -14.14 32.34 -9.69
N GLY A 122 -12.83 32.52 -9.75
CA GLY A 122 -11.84 31.73 -9.03
C GLY A 122 -11.45 30.44 -9.76
N GLU A 123 -10.60 29.65 -9.14
CA GLU A 123 -10.13 28.36 -9.69
C GLU A 123 -10.89 27.20 -9.05
N LEU A 124 -11.53 26.36 -9.87
CA LEU A 124 -12.27 25.19 -9.40
C LEU A 124 -11.32 24.25 -8.63
N PRO A 125 -11.53 24.00 -7.33
CA PRO A 125 -10.64 23.15 -6.56
C PRO A 125 -10.60 21.73 -7.14
N VAL A 126 -9.39 21.22 -7.39
CA VAL A 126 -9.19 19.82 -7.80
C VAL A 126 -9.42 18.93 -6.59
N GLU A 127 -10.64 18.43 -6.44
CA GLU A 127 -10.97 17.45 -5.42
C GLU A 127 -10.42 16.09 -5.81
N ARG A 128 -9.38 15.63 -5.11
CA ARG A 128 -8.91 14.25 -5.22
C ARG A 128 -9.91 13.35 -4.46
N PRO A 129 -10.55 12.36 -5.12
CA PRO A 129 -11.42 11.40 -4.44
C PRO A 129 -10.67 10.73 -3.29
N GLY A 130 -11.26 10.75 -2.10
CA GLY A 130 -10.60 10.61 -0.82
C GLY A 130 -9.79 9.32 -0.59
N THR A 131 -8.87 9.45 0.37
CA THR A 131 -7.95 8.54 1.05
C THR A 131 -8.19 7.02 1.02
N ARG A 132 -9.42 6.54 0.74
CA ARG A 132 -9.69 5.14 0.44
C ARG A 132 -9.10 4.71 -0.91
N SER A 133 -9.27 5.52 -1.95
CA SER A 133 -8.70 5.21 -3.28
C SER A 133 -7.17 5.13 -3.24
N ASP A 134 -6.56 6.02 -2.45
CA ASP A 134 -5.13 6.14 -2.22
C ASP A 134 -4.56 4.92 -1.47
N LEU A 135 -5.25 4.47 -0.42
CA LEU A 135 -4.85 3.25 0.31
C LEU A 135 -5.05 1.97 -0.51
N ASP A 136 -6.13 1.88 -1.28
CA ASP A 136 -6.38 0.75 -2.18
C ASP A 136 -5.30 0.68 -3.28
N PHE A 137 -4.90 1.84 -3.82
CA PHE A 137 -3.80 1.94 -4.77
C PHE A 137 -2.47 1.51 -4.16
N LEU A 138 -2.13 2.00 -2.96
CA LEU A 138 -0.92 1.59 -2.23
C LEU A 138 -0.90 0.08 -1.97
N TYR A 139 -2.02 -0.49 -1.54
CA TYR A 139 -2.16 -1.94 -1.35
C TYR A 139 -1.88 -2.70 -2.65
N GLN A 140 -2.41 -2.23 -3.77
CA GLN A 140 -2.17 -2.85 -5.07
C GLN A 140 -0.69 -2.77 -5.48
N LEU A 141 -0.02 -1.62 -5.29
CA LEU A 141 1.41 -1.49 -5.56
C LEU A 141 2.26 -2.50 -4.76
N VAL A 142 1.92 -2.71 -3.48
CA VAL A 142 2.60 -3.70 -2.62
C VAL A 142 2.35 -5.12 -3.12
N LYS A 143 1.11 -5.43 -3.51
CA LYS A 143 0.71 -6.74 -4.05
C LYS A 143 1.38 -7.04 -5.40
N ASP A 144 1.60 -6.01 -6.21
CA ASP A 144 2.33 -6.09 -7.47
C ASP A 144 3.86 -6.24 -7.27
N GLY A 145 4.32 -6.33 -6.02
CA GLY A 145 5.72 -6.60 -5.68
C GLY A 145 6.63 -5.38 -5.78
N LYS A 146 6.10 -4.16 -5.94
CA LYS A 146 6.90 -2.94 -6.05
C LYS A 146 7.77 -2.72 -4.83
N SER A 147 9.00 -2.27 -5.04
CA SER A 147 9.92 -1.89 -3.97
C SER A 147 9.49 -0.59 -3.29
N ASN A 148 9.97 -0.36 -2.07
CA ASN A 148 9.67 0.90 -1.35
C ASN A 148 10.17 2.11 -2.13
N PHE A 149 11.29 1.98 -2.84
CA PHE A 149 11.80 3.04 -3.72
C PHE A 149 10.82 3.35 -4.86
N GLU A 150 10.36 2.34 -5.60
CA GLU A 150 9.39 2.55 -6.69
C GLU A 150 8.05 3.13 -6.21
N ILE A 151 7.61 2.74 -5.02
CA ILE A 151 6.39 3.29 -4.39
C ILE A 151 6.59 4.78 -4.08
N LEU A 152 7.73 5.15 -3.51
CA LEU A 152 8.03 6.54 -3.16
C LEU A 152 8.29 7.43 -4.38
N GLU A 153 8.92 6.91 -5.44
CA GLU A 153 9.11 7.64 -6.69
C GLU A 153 7.77 8.00 -7.36
N GLN A 154 6.78 7.10 -7.27
CA GLN A 154 5.43 7.36 -7.78
C GLN A 154 4.63 8.28 -6.84
N ASN A 155 4.74 8.08 -5.53
CA ASN A 155 3.96 8.78 -4.52
C ASN A 155 4.84 9.11 -3.28
N PRO A 156 5.56 10.25 -3.29
CA PRO A 156 6.42 10.66 -2.18
C PRO A 156 5.69 10.88 -0.85
N GLU A 157 4.36 11.10 -0.91
CA GLU A 157 3.49 11.30 0.26
C GLU A 157 3.43 10.07 1.20
N TYR A 158 3.77 8.88 0.71
CA TYR A 158 3.85 7.67 1.51
C TYR A 158 5.13 7.55 2.36
N LEU A 159 6.04 8.53 2.30
CA LEU A 159 7.28 8.54 3.10
C LEU A 159 7.00 8.36 4.60
N LEU A 160 5.93 8.96 5.11
CA LEU A 160 5.52 8.86 6.52
C LEU A 160 4.86 7.53 6.88
N ARG A 161 4.58 6.66 5.89
CA ARG A 161 3.85 5.39 6.04
C ARG A 161 4.68 4.16 5.68
N LEU A 162 6.00 4.28 5.56
CA LEU A 162 6.88 3.16 5.23
C LEU A 162 6.75 1.96 6.18
N THR A 163 6.52 2.22 7.47
CA THR A 163 6.29 1.15 8.45
C THR A 163 4.99 0.39 8.19
N ASP A 164 3.93 1.08 7.77
CA ASP A 164 2.66 0.45 7.41
C ASP A 164 2.78 -0.35 6.11
N ILE A 165 3.51 0.17 5.13
CA ILE A 165 3.83 -0.53 3.88
C ILE A 165 4.54 -1.85 4.16
N GLU A 166 5.55 -1.84 5.03
CA GLU A 166 6.25 -3.06 5.43
C GLU A 166 5.33 -4.07 6.12
N ARG A 167 4.43 -3.62 7.00
CA ARG A 167 3.43 -4.51 7.63
C ARG A 167 2.51 -5.14 6.59
N VAL A 168 1.97 -4.35 5.67
CA VAL A 168 1.10 -4.84 4.59
C VAL A 168 1.84 -5.87 3.74
N ARG A 169 3.11 -5.60 3.37
CA ARG A 169 3.95 -6.53 2.61
C ARG A 169 4.12 -7.86 3.34
N GLN A 170 4.36 -7.83 4.64
CA GLN A 170 4.45 -9.06 5.44
C GLN A 170 3.10 -9.78 5.50
N THR A 171 1.98 -9.08 5.66
CA THR A 171 0.64 -9.71 5.64
C THR A 171 0.35 -10.39 4.32
N VAL A 172 0.67 -9.75 3.18
CA VAL A 172 0.49 -10.34 1.85
C VAL A 172 1.33 -11.61 1.68
N LYS A 173 2.62 -11.56 2.06
CA LYS A 173 3.51 -12.73 2.00
C LYS A 173 3.07 -13.86 2.94
N ALA A 174 2.62 -13.52 4.14
CA ALA A 174 2.11 -14.50 5.09
C ALA A 174 0.92 -15.26 4.50
N GLU A 175 -0.03 -14.56 3.86
CA GLU A 175 -1.19 -15.20 3.25
C GLU A 175 -0.80 -16.05 2.02
N GLU A 176 0.15 -15.59 1.20
CA GLU A 176 0.64 -16.32 0.02
C GLU A 176 1.31 -17.66 0.39
N PHE A 177 2.11 -17.67 1.46
CA PHE A 177 2.89 -18.85 1.87
C PHE A 177 2.21 -19.70 2.94
N ARG A 178 1.09 -19.26 3.52
CA ARG A 178 0.38 -19.98 4.60
C ARG A 178 -0.05 -21.40 4.21
N THR A 179 -0.45 -21.61 2.96
CA THR A 179 -0.96 -22.91 2.45
C THR A 179 -0.05 -23.54 1.40
N THR A 180 1.14 -22.97 1.20
CA THR A 180 2.03 -23.35 0.11
C THR A 180 3.22 -24.13 0.66
N PHE A 181 3.45 -25.32 0.12
CA PHE A 181 4.69 -26.06 0.35
C PHE A 181 5.77 -25.52 -0.59
N ARG A 182 6.90 -25.09 -0.02
CA ARG A 182 8.04 -24.54 -0.75
C ARG A 182 8.91 -25.68 -1.27
N ASN A 183 9.13 -25.71 -2.58
CA ASN A 183 10.06 -26.66 -3.18
C ASN A 183 11.49 -26.17 -2.94
N MET A 184 12.16 -26.79 -1.97
CA MET A 184 13.46 -26.35 -1.49
C MET A 184 14.61 -26.90 -2.35
N GLU A 185 15.57 -26.04 -2.69
CA GLU A 185 16.86 -26.42 -3.24
C GLU A 185 17.95 -25.99 -2.25
N VAL A 186 18.68 -26.95 -1.69
CA VAL A 186 19.64 -26.70 -0.61
C VAL A 186 21.01 -27.19 -1.04
N THR A 187 21.97 -26.27 -1.05
CA THR A 187 23.36 -26.54 -1.40
C THR A 187 24.26 -26.24 -0.20
N TYR A 188 24.99 -27.26 0.24
CA TYR A 188 26.07 -27.11 1.21
C TYR A 188 27.38 -26.87 0.45
N LEU A 189 28.01 -25.73 0.69
CA LEU A 189 29.24 -25.31 0.02
C LEU A 189 30.34 -25.13 1.06
N TRP A 190 31.38 -25.95 0.99
CA TRP A 190 32.47 -25.89 1.96
C TRP A 190 33.84 -25.81 1.30
N GLY A 191 34.84 -25.32 2.01
CA GLY A 191 36.20 -25.20 1.49
C GLY A 191 37.01 -24.18 2.26
N ARG A 192 38.28 -23.98 1.91
CA ARG A 192 39.16 -23.02 2.61
C ARG A 192 38.60 -21.58 2.56
N THR A 193 38.97 -20.74 3.52
CA THR A 193 38.65 -19.31 3.49
C THR A 193 39.28 -18.63 2.28
N GLY A 194 38.69 -17.52 1.82
CA GLY A 194 39.26 -16.73 0.72
C GLY A 194 39.17 -17.37 -0.66
N THR A 195 38.44 -18.49 -0.83
CA THR A 195 38.31 -19.18 -2.12
C THR A 195 37.22 -18.59 -3.02
N GLY A 196 36.40 -17.66 -2.54
CA GLY A 196 35.34 -17.03 -3.35
C GLY A 196 33.97 -17.69 -3.26
N LYS A 197 33.74 -18.62 -2.33
CA LYS A 197 32.44 -19.28 -2.09
C LYS A 197 31.26 -18.29 -1.99
N THR A 198 31.39 -17.29 -1.12
CA THR A 198 30.35 -16.27 -0.94
C THR A 198 30.13 -15.46 -2.22
N ARG A 199 31.22 -15.09 -2.90
CA ARG A 199 31.15 -14.34 -4.17
C ARG A 199 30.39 -15.13 -5.24
N TYR A 200 30.69 -16.42 -5.40
CA TYR A 200 30.02 -17.31 -6.34
C TYR A 200 28.49 -17.31 -6.15
N VAL A 201 28.02 -17.48 -4.91
CA VAL A 201 26.58 -17.50 -4.61
C VAL A 201 25.92 -16.14 -4.85
N MET A 202 26.59 -15.06 -4.47
CA MET A 202 26.05 -13.69 -4.66
C MET A 202 25.94 -13.32 -6.14
N GLU A 203 26.92 -13.73 -6.97
CA GLU A 203 26.91 -13.48 -8.42
C GLU A 203 25.89 -14.37 -9.15
N LEU A 204 25.64 -15.59 -8.69
CA LEU A 204 24.66 -16.51 -9.28
C LEU A 204 23.20 -16.08 -9.04
N GLY A 205 22.88 -15.68 -7.80
CA GLY A 205 21.50 -15.36 -7.41
C GLY A 205 21.09 -13.91 -7.67
N GLY A 206 22.05 -13.01 -7.88
CA GLY A 206 21.83 -11.56 -7.95
C GLY A 206 21.64 -10.93 -6.56
N TYR A 207 22.34 -9.82 -6.31
CA TYR A 207 22.46 -9.23 -4.97
C TYR A 207 21.12 -8.89 -4.29
N ALA A 208 20.08 -8.51 -5.04
CA ALA A 208 18.78 -8.15 -4.48
C ALA A 208 17.94 -9.36 -4.04
N ALA A 209 18.13 -10.52 -4.68
CA ALA A 209 17.37 -11.75 -4.41
C ALA A 209 18.03 -12.62 -3.33
N VAL A 210 19.22 -12.23 -2.85
CA VAL A 210 20.00 -12.96 -1.86
C VAL A 210 19.90 -12.29 -0.50
N TYR A 211 19.43 -13.04 0.49
CA TYR A 211 19.54 -12.68 1.89
C TYR A 211 20.69 -13.43 2.55
N ARG A 212 21.70 -12.69 2.99
CA ARG A 212 22.91 -13.24 3.59
C ARG A 212 22.91 -13.08 5.10
N VAL A 213 22.91 -14.20 5.80
CA VAL A 213 23.07 -14.28 7.26
C VAL A 213 24.56 -14.37 7.57
N THR A 214 25.08 -13.34 8.24
CA THR A 214 26.47 -13.29 8.73
C THR A 214 26.56 -13.23 10.25
N GLU A 215 25.44 -12.98 10.92
CA GLU A 215 25.30 -12.94 12.38
C GLU A 215 24.12 -13.86 12.78
N TYR A 216 24.29 -14.62 13.85
CA TYR A 216 23.37 -15.72 14.20
C TYR A 216 22.56 -15.48 15.47
N GLU A 217 22.79 -14.39 16.20
CA GLU A 217 21.94 -14.00 17.33
C GLU A 217 20.52 -13.58 16.88
N HIS A 218 20.44 -12.76 15.83
CA HIS A 218 19.18 -12.28 15.23
C HIS A 218 19.22 -12.39 13.70
N PRO A 219 19.27 -13.62 13.16
CA PRO A 219 19.69 -13.86 11.78
C PRO A 219 18.71 -13.36 10.71
N PHE A 220 17.46 -13.02 11.07
CA PHE A 220 16.38 -12.74 10.11
C PHE A 220 15.77 -11.34 10.23
N ASP A 221 16.29 -10.47 11.10
CA ASP A 221 15.68 -9.15 11.36
C ASP A 221 15.55 -8.27 10.10
N SER A 222 16.51 -8.39 9.18
CA SER A 222 16.55 -7.67 7.92
C SER A 222 16.00 -8.46 6.73
N TYR A 223 15.43 -9.64 6.97
CA TYR A 223 14.82 -10.44 5.92
C TYR A 223 13.52 -9.78 5.45
N THR A 224 13.40 -9.56 4.14
CA THR A 224 12.25 -8.91 3.51
C THR A 224 11.56 -9.83 2.49
N GLY A 225 11.88 -11.12 2.54
CA GLY A 225 11.28 -12.16 1.71
C GLY A 225 12.02 -12.38 0.39
N GLN A 226 13.35 -12.35 0.44
CA GLN A 226 14.26 -12.76 -0.64
C GLN A 226 14.07 -14.25 -0.98
N GLU A 227 14.30 -14.61 -2.25
CA GLU A 227 14.15 -15.98 -2.78
C GLU A 227 15.28 -16.91 -2.36
N THR A 228 16.49 -16.36 -2.17
CA THR A 228 17.68 -17.13 -1.80
C THR A 228 18.16 -16.76 -0.39
N LEU A 229 18.32 -17.76 0.46
CA LEU A 229 18.92 -17.64 1.78
C LEU A 229 20.37 -18.13 1.75
N VAL A 230 21.30 -17.38 2.32
CA VAL A 230 22.70 -17.76 2.45
C VAL A 230 23.09 -17.73 3.93
N LEU A 231 23.41 -18.89 4.48
CA LEU A 231 24.03 -19.02 5.80
C LEU A 231 25.55 -18.94 5.60
N ASP A 232 26.12 -17.75 5.77
CA ASP A 232 27.54 -17.49 5.52
C ASP A 232 28.40 -17.82 6.75
N GLU A 233 29.58 -18.38 6.53
CA GLU A 233 30.47 -18.84 7.60
C GLU A 233 29.82 -19.78 8.64
N TYR A 234 28.94 -20.66 8.19
CA TYR A 234 28.21 -21.59 9.03
C TYR A 234 29.10 -22.65 9.70
N ARG A 235 28.99 -22.81 11.02
CA ARG A 235 29.77 -23.68 11.91
C ARG A 235 28.88 -24.21 13.05
N SER A 236 27.71 -24.75 12.70
CA SER A 236 26.73 -25.27 13.67
C SER A 236 26.21 -24.22 14.67
N GLN A 237 26.14 -22.93 14.29
CA GLN A 237 25.67 -21.87 15.19
C GLN A 237 24.17 -22.00 15.51
N LEU A 238 23.37 -22.45 14.53
CA LEU A 238 21.95 -22.73 14.76
C LEU A 238 21.78 -24.08 15.45
N LYS A 239 20.74 -24.24 16.27
CA LYS A 239 20.40 -25.58 16.77
C LYS A 239 19.98 -26.46 15.59
N ILE A 240 20.27 -27.76 15.65
CA ILE A 240 19.94 -28.65 14.52
C ILE A 240 18.44 -28.66 14.22
N SER A 241 17.58 -28.60 15.24
CA SER A 241 16.13 -28.50 15.07
C SER A 241 15.70 -27.21 14.36
N GLU A 242 16.38 -26.09 14.61
CA GLU A 242 16.12 -24.83 13.91
C GLU A 242 16.55 -24.92 12.45
N LEU A 243 17.73 -25.49 12.18
CA LEU A 243 18.19 -25.69 10.81
C LEU A 243 17.26 -26.65 10.04
N LEU A 244 16.82 -27.75 10.66
CA LEU A 244 15.89 -28.69 10.04
C LEU A 244 14.59 -28.02 9.61
N ASN A 245 13.99 -27.19 10.47
CA ASN A 245 12.78 -26.43 10.15
C ASN A 245 13.04 -25.41 9.04
N LEU A 246 14.19 -24.74 9.07
CA LEU A 246 14.57 -23.72 8.09
C LEU A 246 14.72 -24.31 6.69
N LEU A 247 15.27 -25.52 6.59
CA LEU A 247 15.48 -26.25 5.34
C LEU A 247 14.26 -27.07 4.90
N ASP A 248 13.20 -27.09 5.68
CA ASP A 248 11.95 -27.76 5.32
C ASP A 248 11.10 -26.87 4.39
N GLY A 249 10.25 -27.52 3.60
CA GLY A 249 9.35 -26.86 2.66
C GLY A 249 8.06 -26.32 3.29
N TYR A 250 7.75 -26.71 4.53
CA TYR A 250 6.53 -26.25 5.20
C TYR A 250 6.49 -24.72 5.39
N PRO A 251 5.29 -24.12 5.48
CA PRO A 251 5.12 -22.73 5.90
C PRO A 251 5.84 -22.48 7.23
N LEU A 252 6.68 -21.44 7.26
CA LEU A 252 7.55 -21.16 8.39
C LEU A 252 7.55 -19.67 8.71
N GLU A 253 7.39 -19.34 9.99
CA GLU A 253 7.66 -18.02 10.53
C GLU A 253 9.09 -17.94 11.11
N LEU A 254 9.84 -16.94 10.66
CA LEU A 254 11.17 -16.61 11.11
C LEU A 254 11.08 -15.67 12.32
N ARG A 255 11.66 -16.11 13.44
CA ARG A 255 11.73 -15.31 14.66
C ARG A 255 12.65 -14.10 14.47
N CYS A 256 12.13 -12.92 14.76
CA CYS A 256 12.85 -11.65 14.70
C CYS A 256 12.54 -10.81 15.95
N ARG A 257 13.36 -9.81 16.26
CA ARG A 257 13.19 -9.01 17.49
C ARG A 257 11.90 -8.18 17.53
N TYR A 258 11.53 -7.58 16.41
CA TYR A 258 10.42 -6.61 16.36
C TYR A 258 9.14 -7.20 15.76
N ALA A 259 9.28 -7.96 14.69
CA ALA A 259 8.16 -8.59 14.00
C ALA A 259 8.67 -9.81 13.24
N ASN A 260 8.02 -10.96 13.47
CA ASN A 260 8.32 -12.18 12.72
C ASN A 260 8.13 -11.96 11.22
N LYS A 261 8.88 -12.73 10.43
CA LYS A 261 8.86 -12.68 8.97
C LYS A 261 8.42 -14.03 8.41
N THR A 262 7.72 -14.05 7.30
CA THR A 262 7.36 -15.30 6.62
C THR A 262 8.53 -15.76 5.76
N ALA A 263 8.96 -17.02 5.89
CA ALA A 263 9.99 -17.60 5.03
C ALA A 263 9.47 -17.78 3.60
N CYS A 264 10.02 -17.03 2.65
CA CYS A 264 9.65 -17.10 1.23
C CYS A 264 10.74 -17.73 0.36
N PHE A 265 11.92 -17.97 0.93
CA PHE A 265 13.05 -18.52 0.19
C PHE A 265 12.78 -19.98 -0.21
N THR A 266 13.22 -20.33 -1.41
CA THR A 266 13.19 -21.68 -1.97
C THR A 266 14.61 -22.21 -2.21
N ARG A 267 15.60 -21.32 -2.33
CA ARG A 267 17.01 -21.68 -2.47
C ARG A 267 17.76 -21.38 -1.18
N VAL A 268 18.55 -22.33 -0.70
CA VAL A 268 19.39 -22.16 0.49
C VAL A 268 20.83 -22.57 0.19
N TYR A 269 21.77 -21.69 0.47
CA TYR A 269 23.20 -22.00 0.48
C TYR A 269 23.73 -21.98 1.90
N ILE A 270 24.37 -23.07 2.31
CA ILE A 270 25.08 -23.16 3.58
C ILE A 270 26.56 -23.11 3.28
N ILE A 271 27.20 -21.98 3.56
CA ILE A 271 28.62 -21.77 3.26
C ILE A 271 29.44 -22.02 4.51
N SER A 272 30.40 -22.93 4.46
CA SER A 272 31.23 -23.28 5.60
C SER A 272 32.72 -23.39 5.24
N ASN A 273 33.57 -23.34 6.26
CA ASN A 273 34.95 -23.81 6.16
C ASN A 273 35.12 -25.26 6.66
N LEU A 274 34.06 -25.82 7.25
CA LEU A 274 34.00 -27.20 7.72
C LEU A 274 33.32 -28.05 6.66
N ALA A 275 33.81 -29.27 6.44
CA ALA A 275 33.07 -30.27 5.68
C ALA A 275 31.74 -30.59 6.39
N LEU A 276 30.74 -31.04 5.62
CA LEU A 276 29.42 -31.33 6.16
C LEU A 276 29.48 -32.34 7.33
N ASN A 277 30.25 -33.42 7.17
CA ASN A 277 30.46 -34.44 8.21
C ASN A 277 31.22 -33.93 9.47
N ALA A 278 31.79 -32.74 9.44
CA ALA A 278 32.39 -32.11 10.61
C ALA A 278 31.40 -31.22 11.39
N GLN A 279 30.17 -31.04 10.88
CA GLN A 279 29.11 -30.28 11.56
C GLN A 279 28.39 -31.15 12.59
N TYR A 280 28.03 -30.57 13.74
CA TYR A 280 27.27 -31.25 14.79
C TYR A 280 27.80 -32.64 15.23
N PRO A 281 29.09 -32.77 15.61
CA PRO A 281 29.69 -34.09 15.93
C PRO A 281 28.99 -34.84 17.06
N ILE A 282 28.45 -34.13 18.06
CA ILE A 282 27.70 -34.73 19.17
C ILE A 282 26.37 -35.31 18.67
N ILE A 283 25.64 -34.56 17.84
CA ILE A 283 24.34 -35.01 17.30
C ILE A 283 24.52 -36.23 16.39
N GLN A 284 25.58 -36.26 15.60
CA GLN A 284 25.91 -37.44 14.78
C GLN A 284 26.04 -38.72 15.61
N LYS A 285 26.58 -38.60 16.83
CA LYS A 285 26.79 -39.74 17.74
C LYS A 285 25.55 -40.08 18.56
N GLU A 286 24.90 -39.07 19.14
CA GLU A 286 23.82 -39.25 20.12
C GLU A 286 22.44 -39.34 19.48
N GLN A 287 22.24 -38.76 18.29
CA GLN A 287 20.94 -38.68 17.61
C GLN A 287 21.13 -38.87 16.08
N PRO A 288 21.55 -40.07 15.64
CA PRO A 288 21.83 -40.34 14.24
C PRO A 288 20.63 -40.11 13.31
N GLU A 289 19.40 -40.33 13.76
CA GLU A 289 18.19 -40.09 12.97
C GLU A 289 17.98 -38.61 12.67
N THR A 290 18.30 -37.73 13.64
CA THR A 290 18.27 -36.28 13.48
C THR A 290 19.33 -35.83 12.48
N TRP A 291 20.52 -36.42 12.54
CA TRP A 291 21.57 -36.18 11.55
C TRP A 291 21.14 -36.60 10.14
N GLN A 292 20.54 -37.79 10.00
CA GLN A 292 20.01 -38.26 8.72
C GLN A 292 18.89 -37.35 8.19
N ALA A 293 18.06 -36.78 9.07
CA ALA A 293 17.04 -35.81 8.68
C ALA A 293 17.65 -34.54 8.07
N LEU A 294 18.84 -34.12 8.50
CA LEU A 294 19.56 -32.99 7.91
C LEU A 294 20.12 -33.37 6.54
N LEU A 295 20.76 -34.54 6.44
CA LEU A 295 21.33 -35.02 5.18
C LEU A 295 20.28 -35.13 4.07
N ARG A 296 19.06 -35.60 4.37
CA ARG A 296 17.95 -35.68 3.39
C ARG A 296 17.48 -34.31 2.88
N ARG A 297 17.74 -33.23 3.60
CA ARG A 297 17.36 -31.86 3.20
C ARG A 297 18.47 -31.13 2.44
N ILE A 298 19.68 -31.68 2.40
CA ILE A 298 20.81 -31.12 1.65
C ILE A 298 20.88 -31.87 0.31
N HIS A 299 20.57 -31.15 -0.77
CA HIS A 299 20.44 -31.73 -2.11
C HIS A 299 21.78 -31.78 -2.85
N ARG A 300 22.67 -30.84 -2.57
CA ARG A 300 24.02 -30.76 -3.15
C ARG A 300 25.04 -30.49 -2.06
N ASN A 301 26.18 -31.18 -2.12
CA ASN A 301 27.31 -30.97 -1.23
C ASN A 301 28.57 -30.73 -2.07
N ILE A 302 29.08 -29.50 -2.07
CA ILE A 302 30.12 -29.05 -2.98
C ILE A 302 31.35 -28.65 -2.18
N GLU A 303 32.50 -29.22 -2.52
CA GLU A 303 33.80 -28.78 -2.02
C GLU A 303 34.41 -27.76 -2.98
N TYR A 304 34.67 -26.56 -2.47
CA TYR A 304 35.27 -25.47 -3.22
C TYR A 304 36.78 -25.42 -2.98
N ARG A 305 37.54 -25.84 -3.99
CA ARG A 305 39.01 -25.80 -4.01
C ARG A 305 39.51 -24.70 -4.95
N PRO A 306 40.46 -23.85 -4.54
CA PRO A 306 41.06 -22.87 -5.44
C PRO A 306 42.05 -23.58 -6.38
N ASN A 307 41.84 -23.39 -7.68
CA ASN A 307 42.51 -23.99 -8.85
C ASN A 307 42.12 -25.44 -9.20
N GLU A 308 41.55 -25.55 -10.40
CA GLU A 308 41.14 -26.74 -11.15
C GLU A 308 39.88 -27.47 -10.65
N GLU A 309 38.81 -27.27 -11.44
CA GLU A 309 37.53 -27.98 -11.46
C GLU A 309 36.75 -28.03 -10.13
N VAL A 310 35.58 -27.40 -10.13
CA VAL A 310 34.59 -27.60 -9.06
C VAL A 310 34.26 -29.09 -9.04
N PHE A 311 34.80 -29.82 -8.07
CA PHE A 311 34.40 -31.20 -7.82
C PHE A 311 32.99 -31.17 -7.23
N GLU A 312 31.99 -31.40 -8.09
CA GLU A 312 30.63 -31.65 -7.64
C GLU A 312 30.56 -33.09 -7.12
N GLN A 313 30.62 -33.27 -5.79
CA GLN A 313 30.23 -34.54 -5.20
C GLN A 313 28.72 -34.51 -4.98
N ILE A 314 27.95 -34.94 -5.98
CA ILE A 314 26.49 -35.09 -5.85
C ILE A 314 26.22 -36.31 -4.96
N THR A 315 26.02 -36.10 -3.66
CA THR A 315 25.41 -37.11 -2.79
C THR A 315 23.89 -36.99 -2.93
N LEU A 316 23.29 -37.78 -3.84
CA LEU A 316 21.84 -37.98 -3.85
C LEU A 316 21.48 -38.91 -2.69
N ASN A 317 21.10 -38.35 -1.55
CA ASN A 317 20.46 -39.12 -0.49
C ASN A 317 18.96 -39.08 -0.73
N ASP A 318 18.43 -40.04 -1.48
CA ASP A 318 16.99 -40.30 -1.58
C ASP A 318 16.41 -40.97 -0.31
N GLY A 319 17.23 -41.12 0.74
CA GLY A 319 16.79 -41.56 2.06
C GLY A 319 16.25 -42.98 2.11
N LYS A 320 16.47 -43.78 1.05
CA LYS A 320 15.92 -45.14 0.92
C LYS A 320 16.87 -46.25 1.36
N ASP A 321 18.17 -46.00 1.49
CA ASP A 321 19.17 -47.05 1.74
C ASP A 321 19.50 -47.32 3.22
N ILE A 322 18.64 -46.94 4.18
CA ILE A 322 18.91 -47.16 5.63
C ILE A 322 17.92 -48.16 6.27
N PHE A 323 17.14 -48.91 5.46
CA PHE A 323 16.29 -50.00 5.97
C PHE A 323 16.76 -51.40 5.55
N ASN A 324 18.03 -51.56 5.15
CA ASN A 324 18.65 -52.88 5.03
C ASN A 324 20.03 -52.87 5.68
N GLU A 325 20.07 -53.09 6.99
CA GLU A 325 20.96 -54.06 7.66
C GLU A 325 20.55 -54.27 9.12
#